data_AF-A0A5Q2N5Z7-F1
#
_entry.id   AF-A0A5Q2N5Z7-F1
#
_cell.length_a   1.000
_cell.length_b   1.000
_cell.length_c   1.000
_cell.angle_alpha   90.00
_cell.angle_beta   90.00
_cell.angle_gamma   90.00
#
_symmetry.space_group_name_H-M   'P 1'
#
loop_
_entity.id
_entity.type
_entity.pdbx_description
1 polymer ?
#
loop_
_entity_poly.entity_id
_entity_poly.type
_entity_poly.pdbx_seq_one_letter_code
_entity_poly.pdbx_strand_id
1 'polypeptide(L)' 'MSKKIDVEQMSQDILDEIGERYLEEIEEAIALMDGGNQDEVNAILLYAIVSSLKCHTERFATRLVQKVVDEINKDK' A
#
# COMPACT_ATOMS: atom_id res chain seq x y z
N MET A 1 6.72 -33.03 7.10
CA MET A 1 6.76 -32.32 5.81
C MET A 1 6.99 -30.85 6.12
N SER A 2 8.05 -30.23 5.61
CA SER A 2 8.20 -28.77 5.70
C SER A 2 7.09 -28.15 4.83
N LYS A 3 6.15 -27.43 5.46
CA LYS A 3 5.22 -26.58 4.72
C LYS A 3 6.06 -25.54 4.00
N LYS A 4 5.93 -25.47 2.68
CA LYS A 4 6.46 -24.35 1.91
C LYS A 4 5.51 -23.17 2.14
N ILE A 5 6.02 -22.11 2.75
CA ILE A 5 5.32 -20.83 2.83
C ILE A 5 5.48 -20.17 1.46
N ASP A 6 4.35 -19.91 0.80
CA ASP A 6 4.31 -19.22 -0.48
C ASP A 6 4.32 -17.70 -0.25
N VAL A 7 5.52 -17.15 -0.11
CA VAL A 7 5.75 -15.72 0.15
C VAL A 7 5.35 -14.87 -1.06
N GLU A 8 5.41 -15.43 -2.28
CA GLU A 8 5.06 -14.72 -3.51
C GLU A 8 3.56 -14.44 -3.55
N GLN A 9 2.73 -15.46 -3.31
CA GLN A 9 1.28 -15.27 -3.23
C GLN A 9 0.89 -14.30 -2.10
N MET A 10 1.50 -14.43 -0.91
CA MET A 10 1.24 -13.51 0.20
C MET A 10 1.61 -12.06 -0.12
N SER A 11 2.69 -11.87 -0.87
CA SER A 11 3.11 -10.55 -1.33
C SER A 11 2.10 -9.97 -2.32
N GLN A 12 1.66 -10.78 -3.29
CA GLN A 12 0.67 -10.35 -4.28
C GLN A 12 -0.65 -9.95 -3.62
N ASP A 13 -1.17 -10.76 -2.70
CA ASP A 13 -2.41 -10.45 -1.96
C ASP A 13 -2.31 -9.11 -1.20
N ILE A 14 -1.17 -8.84 -0.56
CA ILE A 14 -0.96 -7.57 0.17
C ILE A 14 -0.83 -6.40 -0.80
N LEU A 15 -0.15 -6.58 -1.94
CA LEU A 15 0.00 -5.54 -2.97
C LEU A 15 -1.33 -5.20 -3.62
N ASP A 16 -2.18 -6.19 -3.89
CA ASP A 16 -3.50 -5.97 -4.48
C ASP A 16 -4.38 -5.15 -3.53
N GLU A 17 -4.45 -5.53 -2.23
CA GLU A 17 -5.19 -4.78 -1.21
C GLU A 17 -4.68 -3.33 -1.04
N ILE A 18 -3.36 -3.12 -1.14
CA ILE A 18 -2.75 -1.79 -1.02
C ILE A 18 -3.02 -0.96 -2.29
N GLY A 19 -2.93 -1.59 -3.46
CA GLY A 19 -3.11 -0.97 -4.76
C GLY A 19 -4.52 -0.42 -4.96
N GLU A 20 -5.55 -1.19 -4.58
CA GLU A 20 -6.97 -0.76 -4.65
C GLU A 20 -7.21 0.50 -3.81
N ARG A 21 -6.75 0.50 -2.55
CA ARG A 21 -6.88 1.65 -1.66
C ARG A 21 -6.09 2.87 -2.13
N TYR A 22 -4.92 2.65 -2.72
CA TYR A 22 -4.09 3.73 -3.23
C TYR A 22 -4.73 4.42 -4.44
N LEU A 23 -5.38 3.65 -5.31
CA LEU A 23 -6.18 4.18 -6.41
C LEU A 23 -7.33 5.07 -5.91
N GLU A 24 -8.09 4.61 -4.91
CA GLU A 24 -9.16 5.40 -4.28
C GLU A 24 -8.62 6.72 -3.69
N GLU A 25 -7.52 6.67 -2.94
CA GLU A 25 -6.89 7.86 -2.34
C GLU A 25 -6.44 8.89 -3.40
N ILE A 26 -5.92 8.43 -4.54
CA ILE A 26 -5.55 9.32 -5.66
C ILE A 26 -6.78 9.94 -6.31
N GLU A 27 -7.81 9.14 -6.58
CA GLU A 27 -9.04 9.61 -7.24
C GLU A 27 -9.75 10.67 -6.40
N GLU A 28 -9.85 10.48 -5.09
CA GLU A 28 -10.37 11.47 -4.16
C GLU A 28 -9.54 12.76 -4.17
N ALA A 29 -8.21 12.63 -4.16
CA ALA A 29 -7.31 13.77 -4.18
C ALA A 29 -7.44 14.57 -5.48
N ILE A 30 -7.56 13.89 -6.64
CA ILE A 30 -7.78 14.53 -7.95
C ILE A 30 -9.14 15.25 -7.99
N ALA A 31 -10.20 14.66 -7.43
CA ALA A 31 -11.54 15.28 -7.43
C ALA A 31 -11.58 16.61 -6.66
N LEU A 32 -10.71 16.79 -5.65
CA LEU A 32 -10.58 18.03 -4.89
C LEU A 32 -9.89 19.18 -5.66
N MET A 33 -9.34 18.91 -6.85
CA MET A 33 -8.52 19.88 -7.60
C MET A 33 -9.30 20.80 -8.56
N ASP A 34 -10.58 20.54 -8.84
CA ASP A 34 -11.35 21.27 -9.87
C ASP A 34 -11.72 22.73 -9.48
N GLY A 35 -11.09 23.27 -8.42
CA GLY A 35 -11.39 24.55 -7.79
C GLY A 35 -10.18 25.49 -7.64
N GLY A 36 -9.59 25.93 -8.75
CA GLY A 36 -8.99 27.27 -8.87
C GLY A 36 -7.81 27.66 -7.96
N ASN A 37 -6.72 26.90 -7.91
CA ASN A 37 -5.33 27.39 -7.79
C ASN A 37 -4.34 26.26 -8.12
N GLN A 38 -4.12 26.00 -9.41
CA GLN A 38 -3.62 24.69 -9.88
C GLN A 38 -2.18 24.34 -9.46
N ASP A 39 -1.24 25.30 -9.41
CA ASP A 39 0.18 24.96 -9.27
C ASP A 39 0.59 24.56 -7.84
N GLU A 40 0.07 25.27 -6.84
CA GLU A 40 0.36 24.99 -5.42
C GLU A 40 -0.39 23.73 -4.94
N VAL A 41 -1.61 23.54 -5.43
CA VAL A 41 -2.43 22.34 -5.18
C VAL A 41 -1.78 21.11 -5.83
N ASN A 42 -1.26 21.22 -7.07
CA ASN A 42 -0.53 20.14 -7.75
C ASN A 42 0.72 19.70 -6.98
N ALA A 43 1.49 20.64 -6.41
CA ALA A 43 2.69 20.31 -5.65
C ALA A 43 2.37 19.59 -4.32
N ILE A 44 1.33 20.05 -3.61
CA ILE A 44 0.82 19.39 -2.40
C ILE A 44 0.31 17.99 -2.72
N LEU A 45 -0.38 17.81 -3.85
CA LEU A 45 -0.89 16.52 -4.29
C LEU A 45 0.22 15.54 -4.64
N LEU A 46 1.21 15.96 -5.44
CA LEU A 46 2.39 15.14 -5.76
C LEU A 46 3.13 14.72 -4.48
N TYR A 47 3.25 15.63 -3.52
CA TYR A 47 3.82 15.31 -2.21
C TYR A 47 2.96 14.29 -1.43
N ALA A 48 1.63 14.44 -1.43
CA ALA A 48 0.71 13.52 -0.78
C ALA A 48 0.74 12.12 -1.44
N ILE A 49 0.77 12.05 -2.77
CA ILE A 49 0.88 10.83 -3.57
C ILE A 49 2.20 10.10 -3.26
N VAL A 50 3.33 10.81 -3.27
CA VAL A 50 4.65 10.23 -2.96
C VAL A 50 4.75 9.79 -1.50
N SER A 51 4.17 10.55 -0.58
CA SER A 51 4.14 10.21 0.85
C SER A 51 3.24 9.00 1.11
N SER A 52 2.10 8.91 0.42
CA SER A 52 1.20 7.74 0.43
C SER A 52 1.94 6.49 -0.09
N LEU A 53 2.66 6.57 -1.23
CA LEU A 53 3.49 5.47 -1.74
C LEU A 53 4.54 4.97 -0.72
N LYS A 54 5.22 5.89 -0.03
CA LYS A 54 6.19 5.52 1.02
C LYS A 54 5.51 4.82 2.20
N CYS A 55 4.40 5.35 2.69
CA CYS A 55 3.62 4.76 3.78
C CYS A 55 3.11 3.35 3.41
N HIS A 56 2.63 3.19 2.18
CA HIS A 56 2.15 1.91 1.65
C HIS A 56 3.28 0.89 1.49
N THR A 57 4.49 1.30 1.15
CA THR A 57 5.68 0.42 1.08
C THR A 57 6.10 -0.08 2.47
N GLU A 58 6.13 0.79 3.48
CA GLU A 58 6.44 0.40 4.86
C GLU A 58 5.35 -0.53 5.44
N ARG A 59 4.08 -0.23 5.12
CA ARG A 59 2.93 -1.05 5.50
C ARG A 59 2.97 -2.42 4.81
N PHE A 60 3.34 -2.49 3.53
CA PHE A 60 3.56 -3.74 2.81
C PHE A 60 4.63 -4.59 3.51
N ALA A 61 5.81 -4.03 3.76
CA ALA A 61 6.92 -4.75 4.39
C ALA A 61 6.53 -5.29 5.78
N THR A 62 5.87 -4.45 6.60
CA THR A 62 5.42 -4.84 7.94
C THR A 62 4.39 -5.98 7.89
N ARG A 63 3.39 -5.87 7.02
CA ARG A 63 2.33 -6.89 6.88
C ARG A 63 2.86 -8.20 6.33
N LEU A 64 3.80 -8.16 5.39
CA LEU A 64 4.43 -9.36 4.84
C LEU A 64 5.21 -10.12 5.91
N VAL A 65 6.05 -9.41 6.68
CA VAL A 65 6.80 -10.01 7.79
C VAL A 65 5.86 -10.61 8.83
N GLN A 66 4.79 -9.91 9.20
CA GLN A 66 3.78 -10.41 10.15
C GLN A 66 3.09 -11.69 9.63
N LYS A 67 2.56 -11.69 8.40
CA LYS A 67 1.91 -12.87 7.81
C LYS A 67 2.86 -14.08 7.75
N VAL A 68 4.12 -13.87 7.38
CA VAL A 68 5.13 -14.93 7.34
C VAL A 68 5.42 -15.47 8.75
N VAL A 69 5.59 -14.60 9.74
CA VAL A 69 5.82 -14.99 11.15
C VAL A 69 4.62 -15.75 11.71
N ASP A 70 3.39 -15.31 11.41
CA ASP A 70 2.16 -15.96 11.85
C ASP A 70 2.04 -17.38 11.26
N GLU A 71 2.34 -17.56 9.98
CA GLU A 71 2.34 -18.90 9.35
C GLU A 71 3.42 -19.83 9.92
N ILE A 72 4.60 -19.29 10.28
CA ILE A 72 5.63 -20.07 10.98
C ILE A 72 5.16 -20.50 12.38
N ASN A 73 4.43 -19.63 13.08
CA ASN A 73 3.97 -19.88 14.45
C ASN A 73 2.68 -20.72 14.53
N LYS A 74 1.87 -20.80 13.47
CA LYS A 74 0.69 -21.68 13.40
C LYS A 74 1.02 -23.17 13.49
N ASP A 75 2.28 -23.55 13.25
CA ASP A 75 2.76 -24.93 13.29
C ASP A 75 3.48 -25.29 14.61
N LYS A 76 3.43 -24.42 15.65
CA LYS A 76 3.87 -24.72 17.02
C LYS A 76 2.70 -25.10 17.92
#